data_AF-A0A5J6GJK6-F1
#
_entry.id   AF-A0A5J6GJK6-F1
#
_cell.length_a   1.000
_cell.length_b   1.000
_cell.length_c   1.000
_cell.angle_alpha   90.00
_cell.angle_beta   90.00
_cell.angle_gamma   90.00
#
_symmetry.space_group_name_H-M   'P 1'
#
loop_
_entity.id
_entity.type
_entity.pdbx_description
1 polymer ?
#
loop_
_entity_poly.entity_id
_entity_poly.type
_entity_poly.pdbx_seq_one_letter_code
_entity_poly.pdbx_strand_id
1 'polypeptide(L)'
;MSATADHAETNLAVRLGFQPDQVVQEIGYDDDVDQELREAIEQATGTELVDEEYDDVADAVVLWFREDDGDLTDALVDAIAYMEEGGSILLLTPKTGRDGYVEPSEIGEAATTAGLSQTKSINAGKDWNGSRLITPKGAAKKR
;
A
#
# COMPACT_ATOMS: atom_id res chain seq x y z
N MET A 1 -14.26 8.14 23.01
CA MET A 1 -15.26 8.61 22.02
C MET A 1 -14.61 8.41 20.66
N SER A 2 -14.81 7.26 20.00
CA SER A 2 -14.14 6.96 18.71
C SER A 2 -15.02 6.29 17.65
N ALA A 3 -16.29 5.97 17.93
CA ALA A 3 -17.13 5.21 16.99
C ALA A 3 -17.32 5.86 15.61
N THR A 4 -17.05 7.15 15.46
CA THR A 4 -17.14 7.86 14.16
C THR A 4 -15.82 7.87 13.38
N ALA A 5 -14.68 7.83 14.07
CA ALA A 5 -13.36 7.77 13.43
C ALA A 5 -13.13 6.36 12.87
N ASP A 6 -13.35 5.35 13.71
CA ASP A 6 -13.31 3.92 13.34
C ASP A 6 -14.13 3.67 12.06
N HIS A 7 -15.39 4.12 12.03
CA HIS A 7 -16.26 3.93 10.87
C HIS A 7 -15.83 4.67 9.60
N ALA A 8 -15.18 5.83 9.73
CA ALA A 8 -14.73 6.61 8.58
C ALA A 8 -13.53 5.95 7.90
N GLU A 9 -12.65 5.35 8.69
CA GLU A 9 -11.41 4.72 8.21
C GLU A 9 -11.65 3.30 7.72
N THR A 10 -12.52 2.50 8.36
CA THR A 10 -12.97 1.23 7.76
C THR A 10 -13.60 1.47 6.38
N ASN A 11 -14.37 2.56 6.23
CA ASN A 11 -14.91 2.95 4.92
C ASN A 11 -13.80 3.38 3.96
N LEU A 12 -12.70 3.95 4.45
CA LEU A 12 -11.53 4.27 3.63
C LEU A 12 -10.84 3.01 3.10
N ALA A 13 -10.60 2.00 3.95
CA ALA A 13 -10.01 0.72 3.54
C ALA A 13 -10.88 0.00 2.48
N VAL A 14 -12.19 -0.02 2.67
CA VAL A 14 -13.12 -0.55 1.63
C VAL A 14 -13.08 0.28 0.35
N ARG A 15 -12.94 1.62 0.44
CA ARG A 15 -12.80 2.51 -0.74
C ARG A 15 -11.44 2.42 -1.41
N LEU A 16 -10.41 2.00 -0.69
CA LEU A 16 -9.11 1.60 -1.21
C LEU A 16 -9.22 0.28 -1.96
N GLY A 17 -10.22 -0.52 -1.60
CA GLY A 17 -10.64 -1.73 -2.31
C GLY A 17 -9.93 -2.98 -1.82
N PHE A 18 -9.58 -2.99 -0.54
CA PHE A 18 -9.41 -4.21 0.23
C PHE A 18 -10.74 -4.94 0.33
N GLN A 19 -10.68 -6.26 0.31
CA GLN A 19 -11.81 -7.16 0.40
C GLN A 19 -11.68 -8.06 1.62
N PRO A 20 -12.79 -8.56 2.17
CA PRO A 20 -12.76 -9.58 3.21
C PRO A 20 -11.94 -10.81 2.77
N ASP A 21 -11.32 -11.46 3.75
CA ASP A 21 -10.52 -12.68 3.64
C ASP A 21 -9.19 -12.53 2.84
N GLN A 22 -8.78 -11.29 2.52
CA GLN A 22 -7.48 -11.03 1.88
C GLN A 22 -6.34 -11.03 2.90
N VAL A 23 -5.26 -11.74 2.61
CA VAL A 23 -3.97 -11.60 3.29
C VAL A 23 -3.30 -10.33 2.78
N VAL A 24 -2.97 -9.43 3.69
CA VAL A 24 -2.31 -8.16 3.37
C VAL A 24 -0.97 -8.10 4.04
N GLN A 25 0.10 -8.04 3.23
CA GLN A 25 1.45 -7.92 3.73
C GLN A 25 1.86 -6.46 3.88
N GLU A 26 2.49 -6.14 4.99
CA GLU A 26 2.99 -4.82 5.33
C GLU A 26 4.51 -4.77 5.18
N ILE A 27 5.00 -3.74 4.48
CA ILE A 27 6.41 -3.51 4.22
C ILE A 27 6.75 -2.06 4.57
N GLY A 28 7.91 -1.84 5.20
CA GLY A 28 8.40 -0.49 5.54
C GLY A 28 7.79 0.13 6.79
N TYR A 29 7.25 -0.73 7.67
CA TYR A 29 6.71 -0.32 8.97
C TYR A 29 7.79 0.37 9.82
N ASP A 30 7.44 1.51 10.39
CA ASP A 30 8.28 2.27 11.34
C ASP A 30 7.37 3.05 12.31
N ASP A 31 7.93 3.79 13.26
CA ASP A 31 7.20 4.47 14.34
C ASP A 31 6.22 5.59 13.87
N ASP A 32 6.29 6.00 12.61
CA ASP A 32 5.50 7.08 11.99
C ASP A 32 4.33 6.58 11.13
N VAL A 33 4.09 5.27 11.08
CA VAL A 33 2.94 4.70 10.37
C VAL A 33 1.62 5.17 10.99
N ASP A 34 0.58 5.21 10.15
CA ASP A 34 -0.77 5.53 10.61
C ASP A 34 -1.46 4.27 11.16
N GLN A 35 -1.49 4.12 12.49
CA GLN A 35 -2.07 2.96 13.16
C GLN A 35 -3.58 2.85 12.93
N GLU A 36 -4.29 3.98 12.82
CA GLU A 36 -5.74 3.95 12.60
C GLU A 36 -6.04 3.41 11.19
N LEU A 37 -5.20 3.74 10.19
CA LEU A 37 -5.27 3.14 8.86
C LEU A 37 -4.99 1.63 8.88
N ARG A 38 -3.99 1.16 9.63
CA ARG A 38 -3.68 -0.28 9.75
C ARG A 38 -4.87 -1.04 10.33
N GLU A 39 -5.38 -0.60 11.48
CA GLU A 39 -6.55 -1.18 12.12
C GLU A 39 -7.78 -1.18 11.20
N ALA A 40 -7.96 -0.13 10.40
CA ALA A 40 -9.04 -0.04 9.44
C ALA A 40 -8.92 -1.05 8.28
N ILE A 41 -7.70 -1.35 7.83
CA ILE A 41 -7.44 -2.37 6.82
C ILE A 41 -7.73 -3.74 7.40
N GLU A 42 -7.23 -4.04 8.60
CA GLU A 42 -7.46 -5.32 9.29
C GLU A 42 -8.95 -5.57 9.54
N GLN A 43 -9.70 -4.53 9.90
CA GLN A 43 -11.15 -4.62 10.05
C GLN A 43 -11.86 -4.85 8.71
N ALA A 44 -11.36 -4.29 7.61
CA ALA A 44 -11.95 -4.44 6.28
C ALA A 44 -11.67 -5.82 5.67
N THR A 45 -10.49 -6.39 5.92
CA THR A 45 -10.11 -7.74 5.46
C THR A 45 -10.56 -8.82 6.42
N GLY A 46 -10.70 -8.51 7.72
CA GLY A 46 -10.96 -9.50 8.76
C GLY A 46 -9.72 -10.30 9.15
N THR A 47 -8.53 -9.85 8.76
CA THR A 47 -7.23 -10.49 9.01
C THR A 47 -6.26 -9.47 9.57
N GLU A 48 -5.32 -9.89 10.41
CA GLU A 48 -4.19 -9.03 10.81
C GLU A 48 -3.23 -8.81 9.63
N LEU A 49 -2.55 -7.66 9.60
CA LEU A 49 -1.49 -7.42 8.62
C LEU A 49 -0.31 -8.35 8.91
N VAL A 50 0.19 -9.03 7.88
CA VAL A 50 1.39 -9.88 7.99
C VAL A 50 2.63 -9.06 7.69
N ASP A 51 3.74 -9.33 8.35
CA ASP A 51 4.98 -8.57 8.19
C ASP A 51 5.83 -9.10 7.02
N GLU A 52 7.03 -8.52 6.85
CA GLU A 52 8.01 -8.89 5.83
C GLU A 52 8.56 -10.32 5.99
N GLU A 53 8.34 -10.98 7.13
CA GLU A 53 8.76 -12.36 7.38
C GLU A 53 7.71 -13.41 6.94
N TYR A 54 6.57 -12.96 6.40
CA TYR A 54 5.54 -13.85 5.86
C TYR A 54 6.10 -14.75 4.75
N ASP A 55 5.86 -16.06 4.88
CA ASP A 55 6.50 -17.10 4.07
C ASP A 55 5.65 -17.59 2.87
N ASP A 56 4.49 -16.96 2.64
CA ASP A 56 3.60 -17.23 1.50
C ASP A 56 3.31 -15.93 0.71
N VAL A 57 2.51 -16.01 -0.34
CA VAL A 57 2.08 -14.86 -1.13
C VAL A 57 0.86 -14.16 -0.54
N ALA A 58 0.85 -12.83 -0.56
CA ALA A 58 -0.27 -12.01 -0.11
C ALA A 58 -1.20 -11.59 -1.27
N ASP A 59 -2.49 -11.40 -0.99
CA ASP A 59 -3.47 -10.87 -1.94
C ASP A 59 -3.23 -9.37 -2.26
N ALA A 60 -2.69 -8.65 -1.28
CA ALA A 60 -2.33 -7.23 -1.41
C ALA A 60 -1.13 -6.88 -0.53
N VAL A 61 -0.46 -5.80 -0.89
CA VAL A 61 0.67 -5.26 -0.13
C VAL A 61 0.37 -3.83 0.28
N VAL A 62 0.62 -3.50 1.55
CA VAL A 62 0.72 -2.13 2.05
C VAL A 62 2.20 -1.79 2.14
N LEU A 63 2.64 -0.83 1.32
CA LEU A 63 4.02 -0.38 1.28
C LEU A 63 4.12 1.02 1.85
N TRP A 64 4.73 1.16 3.01
CA TRP A 64 5.12 2.45 3.58
C TRP A 64 6.48 2.83 3.04
N PHE A 65 6.57 3.96 2.32
CA PHE A 65 7.81 4.36 1.68
C PHE A 65 8.08 5.85 1.86
N ARG A 66 9.31 6.15 2.27
CA ARG A 66 9.86 7.49 2.48
C ARG A 66 11.00 7.71 1.48
N GLU A 67 11.24 8.97 1.11
CA GLU A 67 12.35 9.34 0.21
C GLU A 67 13.70 8.78 0.66
N ASP A 68 13.93 8.68 1.97
CA ASP A 68 15.18 8.18 2.56
C ASP A 68 15.28 6.64 2.61
N ASP A 69 14.20 5.91 2.30
CA ASP A 69 14.14 4.44 2.40
C ASP A 69 14.87 3.74 1.23
N GLY A 70 15.20 4.46 0.16
CA GLY A 70 15.97 3.96 -0.98
C GLY A 70 15.35 4.26 -2.32
N ASP A 71 15.39 3.29 -3.25
CA ASP A 71 14.77 3.42 -4.58
C ASP A 71 13.35 2.84 -4.56
N LEU A 72 12.36 3.69 -4.84
CA LEU A 72 10.95 3.29 -4.89
C LEU A 72 10.69 2.21 -5.94
N THR A 73 11.43 2.22 -7.05
CA THR A 73 11.27 1.22 -8.11
C THR A 73 11.63 -0.17 -7.60
N ASP A 74 12.76 -0.29 -6.90
CA ASP A 74 13.21 -1.56 -6.34
C ASP A 74 12.24 -2.04 -5.25
N ALA A 75 11.80 -1.14 -4.37
CA ALA A 75 10.79 -1.45 -3.35
C ALA A 75 9.46 -1.95 -3.97
N LEU A 76 9.02 -1.36 -5.07
CA LEU A 76 7.83 -1.82 -5.80
C LEU A 76 8.04 -3.18 -6.47
N VAL A 77 9.22 -3.45 -7.03
CA VAL A 77 9.55 -4.74 -7.63
C VAL A 77 9.58 -5.84 -6.56
N ASP A 78 10.15 -5.55 -5.39
CA ASP A 78 10.18 -6.47 -4.26
C ASP A 78 8.77 -6.73 -3.72
N ALA A 79 7.94 -5.68 -3.56
CA ALA A 79 6.53 -5.82 -3.17
C ALA A 79 5.73 -6.70 -4.14
N ILE A 80 6.00 -6.63 -5.45
CA ILE A 80 5.37 -7.52 -6.45
C ILE A 80 5.76 -8.98 -6.21
N ALA A 81 6.99 -9.25 -5.76
CA ALA A 81 7.46 -10.62 -5.56
C ALA A 81 6.76 -11.34 -4.39
N TYR A 82 6.28 -10.59 -3.41
CA TYR A 82 5.52 -11.09 -2.27
C TYR A 82 4.01 -11.19 -2.50
N MET A 83 3.54 -10.75 -3.67
CA MET A 83 2.11 -10.64 -3.98
C MET A 83 1.67 -11.65 -5.04
N GLU A 84 0.45 -12.15 -4.93
CA GLU A 84 -0.13 -13.05 -5.94
C GLU A 84 -0.42 -12.34 -7.28
N GLU A 85 -0.64 -13.14 -8.33
CA GLU A 85 -0.99 -12.60 -9.65
C GLU A 85 -2.35 -11.87 -9.61
N GLY A 86 -2.33 -10.57 -9.92
CA GLY A 86 -3.54 -9.75 -9.93
C GLY A 86 -3.84 -9.05 -8.61
N GLY A 87 -2.95 -9.19 -7.61
CA GLY A 87 -3.00 -8.41 -6.38
C GLY A 87 -2.83 -6.91 -6.62
N SER A 88 -2.97 -6.14 -5.54
CA SER A 88 -2.75 -4.69 -5.57
C SER A 88 -1.83 -4.20 -4.47
N ILE A 89 -1.00 -3.22 -4.81
CA ILE A 89 -0.11 -2.54 -3.86
C ILE A 89 -0.77 -1.21 -3.48
N LEU A 90 -0.93 -0.98 -2.18
CA LEU A 90 -1.23 0.33 -1.62
C LEU A 90 0.09 0.97 -1.19
N LEU A 91 0.62 1.83 -2.06
CA LEU A 91 1.78 2.65 -1.73
C LEU A 91 1.35 3.83 -0.86
N LEU A 92 1.95 3.96 0.31
CA LEU A 92 1.77 5.07 1.24
C LEU A 92 3.05 5.89 1.25
N THR A 93 2.95 7.16 0.91
CA THR A 93 4.07 8.12 1.00
C THR A 93 3.69 9.31 1.88
N PRO A 94 4.65 9.94 2.59
CA PRO A 94 4.37 11.13 3.39
C PRO A 94 3.77 12.25 2.55
N LYS A 95 2.96 13.11 3.17
CA LYS A 95 2.41 14.31 2.52
C LYS A 95 3.45 15.39 2.30
N THR A 96 3.19 16.28 1.35
CA THR A 96 4.06 17.43 1.07
C THR A 96 4.33 18.24 2.33
N GLY A 97 5.61 18.52 2.60
CA GLY A 97 6.06 19.23 3.81
C GLY A 97 6.26 18.34 5.04
N ARG A 98 6.14 17.02 4.89
CA ARG A 98 6.62 16.03 5.87
C ARG A 98 7.99 15.49 5.45
N ASP A 99 8.75 15.03 6.43
CA ASP A 99 10.01 14.33 6.18
C ASP A 99 9.72 13.03 5.42
N GLY A 100 10.63 12.63 4.53
CA GLY A 100 10.44 11.48 3.64
C GLY A 100 9.42 11.69 2.52
N TYR A 101 9.03 12.93 2.20
CA TYR A 101 8.09 13.23 1.11
C TYR A 101 8.60 12.74 -0.25
N VAL A 102 7.78 11.97 -0.96
CA VAL A 102 8.09 11.48 -2.30
C VAL A 102 7.29 12.24 -3.36
N GLU A 103 7.96 12.67 -4.43
CA GLU A 103 7.30 13.43 -5.49
C GLU A 103 6.32 12.55 -6.31
N PRO A 104 5.14 13.07 -6.68
CA PRO A 104 4.18 12.32 -7.49
C PRO A 104 4.72 11.85 -8.84
N SER A 105 5.67 12.58 -9.43
CA SER A 105 6.36 12.19 -10.66
C SER A 105 7.19 10.93 -10.46
N GLU A 106 7.95 10.85 -9.36
CA GLU A 106 8.75 9.68 -9.00
C GLU A 106 7.87 8.45 -8.81
N ILE A 107 6.73 8.61 -8.10
CA ILE A 107 5.75 7.53 -7.93
C ILE A 107 5.25 7.00 -9.28
N GLY A 108 4.92 7.90 -10.21
CA GLY A 108 4.45 7.51 -11.54
C GLY A 108 5.53 6.83 -12.39
N GLU A 109 6.77 7.31 -12.31
CA GLU A 109 7.91 6.74 -13.03
C GLU A 109 8.30 5.36 -12.47
N ALA A 110 8.39 5.24 -11.15
CA ALA A 110 8.69 3.99 -10.46
C ALA A 110 7.60 2.94 -10.71
N ALA A 111 6.32 3.30 -10.56
CA ALA A 111 5.21 2.40 -10.89
C ALA A 111 5.27 1.93 -12.35
N THR A 112 5.52 2.83 -13.29
CA THR A 112 5.65 2.45 -14.71
C THR A 112 6.81 1.50 -14.94
N THR A 113 7.96 1.76 -14.31
CA THR A 113 9.18 0.96 -14.44
C THR A 113 9.03 -0.43 -13.81
N ALA A 114 8.36 -0.53 -12.66
CA ALA A 114 7.98 -1.78 -12.02
C ALA A 114 6.87 -2.56 -12.78
N GLY A 115 6.32 -1.98 -13.85
CA GLY A 115 5.26 -2.61 -14.65
C GLY A 115 3.87 -2.52 -14.00
N LEU A 116 3.68 -1.61 -13.06
CA LEU A 116 2.42 -1.31 -12.39
C LEU A 116 1.67 -0.17 -13.07
N SER A 117 0.39 -0.05 -12.76
CA SER A 117 -0.42 1.11 -13.13
C SER A 117 -1.08 1.71 -11.90
N GLN A 118 -0.87 3.00 -11.69
CA GLN A 118 -1.57 3.76 -10.66
C GLN A 118 -3.03 3.95 -11.07
N THR A 119 -3.95 3.53 -10.21
CA THR A 119 -5.39 3.54 -10.48
C THR A 119 -6.11 4.64 -9.74
N LYS A 120 -5.64 4.98 -8.54
CA LYS A 120 -6.30 5.91 -7.64
C LYS A 120 -5.29 6.45 -6.64
N SER A 121 -5.39 7.75 -6.39
CA SER A 121 -4.72 8.39 -5.24
C SER A 121 -5.77 8.89 -4.26
N ILE A 122 -5.50 8.75 -2.97
CA ILE A 122 -6.39 9.17 -1.89
C ILE A 122 -5.59 9.80 -0.75
N ASN A 123 -6.30 10.57 0.08
CA ASN A 123 -5.80 10.97 1.37
C ASN A 123 -5.93 9.78 2.34
N ALA A 124 -4.80 9.27 2.83
CA ALA A 124 -4.71 8.08 3.68
C ALA A 124 -4.33 8.50 5.11
N GLY A 125 -5.28 9.10 5.82
CA GLY A 125 -5.06 9.57 7.19
C GLY A 125 -4.44 10.95 7.28
N LYS A 126 -3.80 11.26 8.40
CA LYS A 126 -3.34 12.64 8.67
C LYS A 126 -2.09 12.99 7.86
N ASP A 127 -1.15 12.05 7.80
CA ASP A 127 0.24 12.34 7.39
C ASP A 127 0.63 11.66 6.08
N TRP A 128 -0.18 10.72 5.59
CA TRP A 128 0.13 9.88 4.43
C TRP A 128 -0.82 10.09 3.24
N ASN A 129 -0.26 9.94 2.04
CA ASN A 129 -1.01 9.82 0.78
C ASN A 129 -1.01 8.36 0.35
N GLY A 130 -2.17 7.84 -0.04
CA GLY A 130 -2.30 6.48 -0.57
C GLY A 130 -2.39 6.48 -2.08
N SER A 131 -1.61 5.62 -2.75
CA SER A 131 -1.64 5.36 -4.17
C SER A 131 -1.87 3.89 -4.42
N ARG A 132 -3.01 3.54 -5.04
CA ARG A 132 -3.31 2.17 -5.42
C ARG A 132 -2.67 1.83 -6.76
N LEU A 133 -1.75 0.89 -6.74
CA LEU A 133 -1.03 0.35 -7.89
C LEU A 133 -1.52 -1.07 -8.17
N ILE A 134 -1.74 -1.39 -9.44
CA ILE A 134 -2.16 -2.74 -9.87
C ILE A 134 -1.25 -3.25 -10.96
N THR A 135 -1.07 -4.57 -11.04
CA THR A 135 -0.47 -5.20 -12.21
C THR A 135 -1.46 -5.17 -13.37
N PRO A 136 -1.13 -4.57 -14.54
CA PRO A 136 -2.00 -4.57 -15.70
C PRO A 136 -2.29 -6.01 -16.17
N LYS A 137 -3.55 -6.31 -16.51
CA LYS A 137 -3.94 -7.60 -17.11
C LYS A 137 -3.16 -7.83 -18.40
N GLY A 138 -2.08 -8.62 -18.33
CA GLY A 138 -1.19 -8.92 -19.46
C GLY A 138 0.31 -8.76 -19.14
N ALA A 139 0.69 -8.11 -18.03
CA ALA A 139 2.09 -7.97 -17.63
C ALA A 139 2.71 -9.32 -17.20
N ALA A 140 1.90 -10.22 -16.62
CA ALA A 140 2.33 -11.56 -16.18
C ALA A 140 2.69 -12.54 -17.32
N LYS A 141 2.54 -12.15 -18.60
CA LYS A 141 2.70 -13.08 -19.74
C LYS A 141 4.07 -13.08 -20.44
N LYS A 142 5.12 -12.58 -19.78
CA LYS A 142 6.50 -12.73 -20.29
C LYS A 142 7.46 -13.08 -19.16
N ARG A 143 7.52 -14.35 -18.78
CA ARG A 143 8.76 -15.05 -18.44
C ARG A 143 8.71 -16.47 -18.97
#